data_AF-A0A091IIY7-F1
#
_entry.id   AF-A0A091IIY7-F1
#
_cell.length_a   1.000
_cell.length_b   1.000
_cell.length_c   1.000
_cell.angle_alpha   90.00
_cell.angle_beta   90.00
_cell.angle_gamma   90.00
#
_symmetry.space_group_name_H-M   'P 1'
#
loop_
_entity.id
_entity.type
_entity.pdbx_description
1 polymer ?
#
loop_
_entity_poly.entity_id
_entity_poly.type
_entity_poly.pdbx_seq_one_letter_code
_entity_poly.pdbx_strand_id
1 'polypeptide(L)'
;MNLDFMSLKTTSAAAAKSERHKEKILERQKAQELEQAVLSERELNPYWKDGGTGLPPEKDEAVSVKKVTVVEDAGLSWLRKSYQRMKEQAEREKRNFEDIVAERYGSMEIFQSRLEEAEKVAPRKENYYRNERWKKTGYSESEKERKEQHMKKETRDDGNRN
;
A
#
# COMPACT_ATOMS: atom_id res chain seq x y z
N MET A 1 30.79 -10.67 -69.28
CA MET A 1 29.70 -10.21 -68.38
C MET A 1 29.67 -8.69 -68.47
N ASN A 2 28.59 -8.10 -68.96
CA ASN A 2 28.47 -6.63 -69.04
C ASN A 2 28.06 -6.10 -67.66
N LEU A 3 28.92 -5.27 -67.07
CA LEU A 3 28.60 -4.55 -65.83
C LEU A 3 27.81 -3.29 -66.20
N ASP A 4 26.54 -3.26 -65.83
CA ASP A 4 25.61 -2.20 -66.20
C ASP A 4 25.75 -1.00 -65.25
N PHE A 5 26.60 -0.05 -65.62
CA PHE A 5 27.00 1.09 -64.77
C PHE A 5 25.82 2.04 -64.46
N MET A 6 24.78 2.05 -65.29
CA MET A 6 23.57 2.86 -65.10
C MET A 6 22.64 2.32 -64.00
N SER A 7 22.84 1.08 -63.53
CA SER A 7 22.06 0.49 -62.44
C SER A 7 22.55 0.90 -61.04
N LEU A 8 23.75 1.48 -60.95
CA LEU A 8 24.35 1.92 -59.70
C LEU A 8 23.71 3.24 -59.25
N LYS A 9 23.03 3.21 -58.10
CA LYS A 9 22.45 4.41 -57.48
C LYS A 9 23.59 5.37 -57.10
N THR A 10 23.72 6.47 -57.81
CA THR A 10 24.69 7.53 -57.51
C THR A 10 24.16 8.41 -56.39
N THR A 11 24.49 8.09 -55.15
CA THR A 11 24.20 8.98 -54.03
C THR A 11 25.29 10.06 -53.94
N SER A 12 24.89 11.33 -53.92
CA SER A 12 25.85 12.41 -53.73
C SER A 12 26.43 12.35 -52.31
N ALA A 13 27.65 12.84 -52.12
CA ALA A 13 28.28 12.89 -50.80
C ALA A 13 27.43 13.69 -49.78
N ALA A 14 26.61 14.65 -50.24
CA ALA A 14 25.68 15.39 -49.39
C ALA A 14 24.48 14.54 -48.96
N ALA A 15 23.94 13.70 -49.86
CA ALA A 15 22.87 12.76 -49.53
C ALA A 15 23.33 11.75 -48.47
N ALA A 16 24.50 11.14 -48.64
CA ALA A 16 25.08 10.20 -47.68
C ALA A 16 25.34 10.83 -46.29
N LYS A 17 25.76 12.10 -46.24
CA LYS A 17 25.90 12.83 -44.96
C LYS A 17 24.55 13.12 -44.31
N SER A 18 23.53 13.47 -45.09
CA SER A 18 22.19 13.74 -44.58
C SER A 18 21.50 12.48 -44.02
N GLU A 19 21.69 11.33 -44.67
CA GLU A 19 21.19 10.04 -44.20
C GLU A 19 21.81 9.67 -42.85
N ARG A 20 23.15 9.73 -42.75
CA ARG A 20 23.87 9.52 -41.49
C ARG A 20 23.44 10.48 -40.38
N HIS A 21 23.11 11.72 -40.71
CA HIS A 21 22.65 12.70 -39.72
C HIS A 21 21.24 12.36 -39.22
N LYS A 22 20.35 11.91 -40.12
CA LYS A 22 19.02 11.43 -39.75
C LYS A 22 19.10 10.19 -38.86
N GLU A 23 19.96 9.23 -39.20
CA GLU A 23 20.21 8.03 -38.38
C GLU A 23 20.67 8.42 -36.96
N LYS A 24 21.62 9.35 -36.83
CA LYS A 24 22.08 9.84 -35.52
C LYS A 24 20.99 10.54 -34.71
N ILE A 25 20.09 11.27 -35.37
CA ILE A 25 18.94 11.89 -34.67
C ILE A 25 17.99 10.80 -34.16
N LEU A 26 17.68 9.80 -34.98
CA LEU A 26 16.82 8.69 -34.61
C LEU A 26 17.41 7.87 -33.46
N GLU A 27 18.71 7.62 -33.46
CA GLU A 27 19.38 6.94 -32.33
C GLU A 27 19.30 7.75 -31.04
N ARG A 28 19.49 9.07 -31.10
CA ARG A 28 19.35 9.94 -29.93
C ARG A 28 17.92 9.96 -29.40
N GLN A 29 16.93 10.00 -30.28
CA GLN A 29 15.52 9.93 -29.90
C GLN A 29 15.21 8.62 -29.18
N LYS A 30 15.64 7.48 -29.75
CA LYS A 30 15.48 6.17 -29.10
C LYS A 30 16.17 6.09 -27.75
N ALA A 31 17.38 6.66 -27.61
CA ALA A 31 18.08 6.70 -26.33
C ALA A 31 17.31 7.51 -25.28
N GLN A 32 16.77 8.67 -25.66
CA GLN A 32 15.95 9.50 -24.77
C GLN A 32 14.65 8.81 -24.35
N GLU A 33 13.99 8.11 -25.27
CA GLU A 33 12.77 7.33 -24.96
C GLU A 33 13.07 6.20 -23.97
N LEU A 34 14.19 5.50 -24.13
CA LEU A 34 14.61 4.45 -23.19
C LEU A 34 14.95 5.01 -21.81
N GLU A 35 15.67 6.13 -21.74
CA GLU A 35 15.98 6.81 -20.48
C GLU A 35 14.70 7.25 -19.77
N GLN A 36 13.75 7.83 -20.50
CA GLN A 36 12.44 8.22 -19.95
C GLN A 36 11.63 7.01 -19.47
N ALA A 37 11.63 5.90 -20.21
CA ALA A 37 10.96 4.67 -19.79
C ALA A 37 11.54 4.13 -18.46
N VAL A 38 12.86 4.09 -18.34
CA VAL A 38 13.55 3.64 -17.11
C VAL A 38 13.25 4.55 -15.92
N LEU A 39 13.12 5.87 -16.13
CA LEU A 39 12.71 6.80 -15.09
C LEU A 39 11.26 6.53 -14.67
N SER A 40 10.34 6.41 -15.63
CA SER A 40 8.91 6.17 -15.36
C SER A 40 8.63 4.88 -14.59
N GLU A 41 9.42 3.82 -14.78
CA GLU A 41 9.31 2.57 -14.00
C GLU A 41 9.68 2.76 -12.52
N ARG A 42 10.60 3.69 -12.22
CA ARG A 42 11.08 3.98 -10.86
C ARG A 42 10.30 5.10 -10.18
N GLU A 43 9.51 5.85 -10.94
CA GLU A 43 8.75 6.98 -10.43
C GLU A 43 7.51 6.49 -9.66
N LEU A 44 7.58 6.63 -8.34
CA LEU A 44 6.44 6.36 -7.44
C LEU A 44 5.39 7.48 -7.51
N ASN A 45 5.67 8.59 -8.19
CA ASN A 45 4.75 9.72 -8.28
C ASN A 45 3.58 9.39 -9.22
N PRO A 46 2.33 9.34 -8.74
CA PRO A 46 1.16 9.06 -9.58
C PRO A 46 1.00 10.07 -10.72
N TYR A 47 1.42 11.32 -10.51
CA TYR A 47 1.24 12.43 -11.46
C TYR A 47 2.29 12.49 -12.57
N TRP A 48 3.23 11.54 -12.63
CA TRP A 48 4.23 11.43 -13.70
C TRP A 48 3.95 10.29 -14.70
N LYS A 49 2.96 9.42 -14.45
CA LYS A 49 2.69 8.24 -15.28
C LYS A 49 2.31 8.50 -16.74
N ASP A 50 1.58 9.59 -17.01
CA ASP A 50 1.04 9.88 -18.34
C ASP A 50 1.77 11.06 -19.03
N GLY A 51 3.04 11.28 -18.70
CA GLY A 51 3.77 12.48 -19.14
C GLY A 51 3.27 13.77 -18.46
N GLY A 52 2.66 13.62 -17.27
CA GLY A 52 2.14 14.71 -16.47
C GLY A 52 3.25 15.55 -15.83
N THR A 53 2.89 16.75 -15.38
CA THR A 53 3.82 17.73 -14.77
C THR A 53 4.27 17.35 -13.36
N GLY A 54 3.77 16.27 -12.77
CA GLY A 54 4.12 15.84 -11.40
C GLY A 54 3.44 16.60 -10.30
N LEU A 55 2.64 17.58 -10.69
CA LEU A 55 1.83 18.39 -9.81
C LEU A 55 0.37 17.98 -10.04
N PRO A 56 -0.44 17.92 -8.98
CA PRO A 56 -1.88 17.81 -9.11
C PRO A 56 -2.39 18.93 -10.03
N PRO A 57 -3.36 18.67 -10.91
CA PRO A 57 -3.92 19.72 -11.77
C PRO A 57 -4.54 20.83 -10.91
N GLU A 58 -4.18 22.08 -11.19
CA GLU A 58 -4.72 23.27 -10.49
C GLU A 58 -6.21 23.51 -10.80
N LYS A 59 -6.76 22.83 -11.81
CA LYS A 59 -8.12 23.03 -12.29
C LYS A 59 -8.89 21.72 -12.19
N ASP A 60 -9.35 21.46 -10.98
CA ASP A 60 -10.65 20.86 -10.69
C ASP A 60 -10.94 21.12 -9.22
N GLU A 61 -11.47 22.30 -8.96
CA GLU A 61 -12.34 22.52 -7.81
C GLU A 61 -13.34 21.34 -7.77
N ALA A 62 -13.30 20.54 -6.70
CA ALA A 62 -14.21 19.43 -6.41
C ALA A 62 -13.84 18.00 -6.86
N VAL A 63 -12.56 17.66 -7.09
CA VAL A 63 -12.14 16.34 -6.56
C VAL A 63 -11.99 16.52 -5.07
N SER A 64 -13.13 16.40 -4.36
CA SER A 64 -13.16 16.22 -2.92
C SER A 64 -11.98 15.33 -2.59
N VAL A 65 -10.98 15.88 -1.89
CA VAL A 65 -9.95 15.08 -1.24
C VAL A 65 -10.74 13.95 -0.62
N LYS A 66 -10.63 12.74 -1.18
CA LYS A 66 -11.28 11.56 -0.63
C LYS A 66 -10.57 11.46 0.71
N LYS A 67 -11.13 12.11 1.72
CA LYS A 67 -10.61 12.16 3.08
C LYS A 67 -10.44 10.71 3.39
N VAL A 68 -9.18 10.27 3.35
CA VAL A 68 -8.80 8.86 3.41
C VAL A 68 -9.57 8.32 4.57
N THR A 69 -10.56 7.49 4.24
CA THR A 69 -11.58 6.89 5.08
C THR A 69 -11.47 7.37 6.52
N VAL A 70 -12.40 8.25 6.93
CA VAL A 70 -12.75 8.47 8.34
C VAL A 70 -12.48 7.15 9.05
N VAL A 71 -11.39 7.09 9.83
CA VAL A 71 -10.97 5.87 10.50
C VAL A 71 -12.22 5.37 11.19
N GLU A 72 -12.65 4.13 10.93
CA GLU A 72 -14.02 3.69 11.26
C GLU A 72 -14.39 3.92 12.73
N ASP A 73 -13.37 4.02 13.59
CA ASP A 73 -13.49 4.18 15.03
C ASP A 73 -12.99 5.57 15.50
N ALA A 74 -12.83 6.55 14.61
CA ALA A 74 -12.37 7.93 14.83
C ALA A 74 -11.06 8.09 15.64
N GLY A 75 -10.32 7.00 15.80
CA GLY A 75 -9.15 6.97 16.65
C GLY A 75 -9.40 6.72 18.15
N LEU A 76 -10.63 6.42 18.55
CA LEU A 76 -11.00 6.12 19.94
C LEU A 76 -10.13 5.03 20.56
N SER A 77 -9.84 3.96 19.81
CA SER A 77 -9.06 2.82 20.30
C SER A 77 -7.60 3.18 20.64
N TRP A 78 -6.97 4.08 19.88
CA TRP A 78 -5.61 4.53 20.18
C TRP A 78 -5.60 5.57 21.30
N LEU A 79 -6.62 6.42 21.40
CA LEU A 79 -6.77 7.37 22.51
C LEU A 79 -6.92 6.64 23.85
N ARG A 80 -7.76 5.60 23.92
CA ARG A 80 -7.89 4.74 25.12
C ARG A 80 -6.59 4.05 25.50
N LYS A 81 -5.86 3.51 24.52
CA LYS A 81 -4.55 2.89 24.75
C LYS A 81 -3.51 3.92 25.20
N SER A 82 -3.53 5.12 24.63
CA SER A 82 -2.63 6.21 25.01
C SER A 82 -2.88 6.62 26.46
N TYR A 83 -4.14 6.79 26.85
CA TYR A 83 -4.53 7.06 28.24
C TYR A 83 -3.98 6.02 29.21
N GLN A 84 -4.16 4.73 28.90
CA GLN A 84 -3.64 3.64 29.70
C GLN A 84 -2.11 3.69 29.83
N ARG A 85 -1.40 3.95 28.74
CA ARG A 85 0.07 4.07 28.76
C ARG A 85 0.56 5.28 29.54
N MET A 86 -0.13 6.41 29.44
CA MET A 86 0.20 7.60 30.22
C MET A 86 -0.01 7.34 31.71
N LYS A 87 -1.03 6.57 32.09
CA LYS A 87 -1.26 6.13 33.46
C LYS A 87 -0.14 5.21 33.95
N GLU A 88 0.24 4.22 33.15
CA GLU A 88 1.38 3.34 33.45
C GLU A 88 2.71 4.12 33.54
N GLN A 89 2.89 5.15 32.70
CA GLN A 89 4.06 6.01 32.73
C GLN A 89 4.08 6.89 33.99
N ALA A 90 2.93 7.44 34.39
CA ALA A 90 2.79 8.18 35.65
C ALA A 90 3.13 7.30 36.86
N GLU A 91 2.66 6.06 36.87
CA GLU A 91 2.97 5.08 37.93
C GLU A 91 4.46 4.70 37.95
N ARG A 92 5.06 4.49 36.77
CA ARG A 92 6.48 4.12 36.64
C ARG A 92 7.42 5.26 37.05
N GLU A 93 7.13 6.48 36.60
CA GLU A 93 7.96 7.66 36.84
C GLU A 93 7.60 8.40 38.13
N LYS A 94 6.49 8.03 38.79
CA LYS A 94 5.91 8.71 39.96
C LYS A 94 5.67 10.21 39.73
N ARG A 95 5.33 10.57 38.48
CA ARG A 95 4.98 11.95 38.09
C ARG A 95 3.47 12.12 38.09
N ASN A 96 3.02 13.37 38.10
CA ASN A 96 1.60 13.65 37.95
C ASN A 96 1.15 13.23 36.54
N PHE A 97 0.01 12.54 36.47
CA PHE A 97 -0.55 12.06 35.22
C PHE A 97 -0.90 13.22 34.29
N GLU A 98 -1.42 14.33 34.83
CA GLU A 98 -1.81 15.51 34.06
C GLU A 98 -0.63 16.15 33.34
N ASP A 99 0.56 16.17 33.95
CA ASP A 99 1.78 16.72 33.34
C ASP A 99 2.19 15.91 32.10
N ILE A 100 2.14 14.57 32.19
CA ILE A 100 2.46 13.67 31.07
C ILE A 100 1.46 13.86 29.92
N VAL A 101 0.18 14.09 30.24
CA VAL A 101 -0.84 14.38 29.23
C VAL A 101 -0.59 15.74 28.59
N ALA A 102 -0.28 16.76 29.39
CA ALA A 102 0.03 18.11 28.91
C ALA A 102 1.27 18.14 28.01
N GLU A 103 2.32 17.37 28.33
CA GLU A 103 3.51 17.25 27.48
C GLU A 103 3.20 16.66 26.10
N ARG A 104 2.29 15.67 26.02
CA ARG A 104 1.98 14.97 24.77
C ARG A 104 0.88 15.63 23.95
N TYR A 105 -0.15 16.14 24.60
CA TYR A 105 -1.38 16.63 24.00
C TYR A 105 -1.65 18.12 24.25
N GLY A 106 -0.76 18.80 24.97
CA GLY A 106 -0.85 20.22 25.32
C GLY A 106 -1.59 20.44 26.64
N SER A 107 -2.77 19.85 26.81
CA SER A 107 -3.53 19.91 28.06
C SER A 107 -4.44 18.69 28.28
N MET A 108 -4.84 18.48 29.53
CA MET A 108 -5.78 17.43 29.90
C MET A 108 -7.16 17.62 29.21
N GLU A 109 -7.63 18.86 29.14
CA GLU A 109 -8.93 19.21 28.53
C GLU A 109 -8.94 18.94 27.02
N ILE A 110 -7.85 19.25 26.31
CA ILE A 110 -7.72 18.95 24.88
C ILE A 110 -7.78 17.44 24.64
N PHE A 111 -7.12 16.65 25.50
CA PHE A 111 -7.14 15.21 25.41
C PHE A 111 -8.55 14.64 25.65
N GLN A 112 -9.24 15.11 26.68
CA GLN A 112 -10.62 14.70 26.99
C GLN A 112 -11.58 15.06 25.86
N SER A 113 -11.52 16.30 25.36
CA SER A 113 -12.35 16.76 24.25
C SER A 113 -12.19 15.88 23.01
N ARG A 114 -10.93 15.50 22.70
CA ARG A 114 -10.62 14.63 21.57
C ARG A 114 -11.09 13.19 21.79
N LEU A 115 -11.04 12.70 23.02
CA LEU A 115 -11.59 11.39 23.39
C LEU A 115 -13.10 11.38 23.25
N GLU A 116 -13.79 12.41 23.73
CA GLU A 116 -15.25 12.57 23.59
C GLU A 116 -15.70 12.72 22.14
N GLU A 117 -14.98 13.51 21.34
CA GLU A 117 -15.24 13.64 19.91
C GLU A 117 -15.11 12.29 19.22
N ALA A 118 -14.06 11.53 19.52
CA ALA A 118 -13.88 10.19 18.98
C ALA A 118 -14.96 9.21 19.46
N GLU A 119 -15.44 9.31 20.70
CA GLU A 119 -16.56 8.51 21.22
C GLU A 119 -17.91 8.83 20.58
N LYS A 120 -18.14 10.09 20.20
CA LYS A 120 -19.34 10.53 19.49
C LYS A 120 -19.32 10.10 18.02
N VAL A 121 -18.15 10.17 17.38
CA VAL A 121 -17.98 9.84 15.96
C VAL A 121 -17.87 8.33 15.75
N ALA A 122 -17.23 7.60 16.67
CA ALA A 122 -17.21 6.15 16.61
C ALA A 122 -18.65 5.64 16.80
N PRO A 123 -19.21 4.85 15.85
CA PRO A 123 -20.45 4.16 16.13
C PRO A 123 -20.26 3.31 17.38
N ARG A 124 -21.28 3.21 18.25
CA ARG A 124 -21.35 2.17 19.30
C ARG A 124 -21.34 0.81 18.61
N LYS A 125 -20.19 0.37 18.15
CA LYS A 125 -19.97 -0.98 17.66
C LYS A 125 -20.06 -1.86 18.89
N GLU A 126 -21.25 -2.43 19.07
CA GLU A 126 -21.46 -3.67 19.80
C GLU A 126 -20.37 -4.65 19.35
N ASN A 127 -19.29 -4.73 20.12
CA ASN A 127 -18.06 -5.46 19.81
C ASN A 127 -18.25 -6.98 19.90
N TYR A 128 -19.46 -7.49 19.65
CA TYR A 128 -19.75 -8.92 19.65
C TYR A 128 -19.37 -9.58 18.32
N TYR A 129 -19.39 -8.87 17.17
CA TYR A 129 -19.27 -9.53 15.86
C TYR A 129 -17.91 -9.43 15.15
N ARG A 130 -16.99 -8.54 15.57
CA ARG A 130 -15.70 -8.35 14.86
C ARG A 130 -14.64 -9.40 15.23
N ASN A 131 -14.75 -10.01 16.41
CA ASN A 131 -13.83 -11.06 16.87
C ASN A 131 -14.12 -12.43 16.23
N GLU A 132 -15.25 -12.59 15.57
CA GLU A 132 -15.69 -13.86 14.97
C GLU A 132 -15.36 -13.96 13.48
N ARG A 133 -15.16 -12.83 12.79
CA ARG A 133 -14.88 -12.81 11.34
C ARG A 133 -13.53 -13.44 10.96
N TRP A 134 -12.61 -13.59 11.91
CA TRP A 134 -11.33 -14.28 11.73
C TRP A 134 -11.33 -15.71 12.28
N LYS A 135 -12.42 -16.14 12.94
CA LYS A 135 -12.62 -17.56 13.30
C LYS A 135 -13.11 -18.33 12.09
N LYS A 136 -12.20 -18.51 11.13
CA LYS A 136 -12.03 -19.68 10.27
C LYS A 136 -13.32 -20.49 10.00
N THR A 137 -14.16 -19.99 9.10
CA THR A 137 -15.13 -20.83 8.39
C THR A 137 -14.36 -21.94 7.65
N GLY A 138 -14.54 -23.19 8.07
CA GLY A 138 -14.35 -24.37 7.20
C GLY A 138 -13.17 -25.32 7.44
N TYR A 139 -12.35 -25.20 8.50
CA TYR A 139 -11.24 -26.15 8.73
C TYR A 139 -11.26 -26.93 10.04
N SER A 140 -12.11 -26.57 11.03
CA SER A 140 -12.03 -27.22 12.35
C SER A 140 -12.90 -28.47 12.49
N GLU A 141 -13.90 -28.68 11.64
CA GLU A 141 -14.83 -29.81 11.78
C GLU A 141 -14.38 -31.03 10.97
N SER A 142 -13.91 -30.81 9.74
CA SER A 142 -13.38 -31.86 8.86
C SER A 142 -12.07 -32.49 9.35
N GLU A 143 -11.20 -31.73 10.03
CA GLU A 143 -9.99 -32.31 10.65
C GLU A 143 -10.29 -33.17 11.87
N LYS A 144 -11.32 -32.80 12.65
CA LYS A 144 -11.75 -33.62 13.80
C LYS A 144 -12.32 -34.95 13.31
N GLU A 145 -13.18 -34.92 12.29
CA GLU A 145 -13.77 -36.13 11.70
C GLU A 145 -12.71 -37.02 11.03
N ARG A 146 -11.74 -36.44 10.31
CA ARG A 146 -10.59 -37.19 9.75
C ARG A 146 -9.72 -37.82 10.82
N LYS A 147 -9.42 -37.11 11.92
CA LYS A 147 -8.64 -37.68 13.05
C LYS A 147 -9.39 -38.80 13.75
N GLU A 148 -10.71 -38.67 13.90
CA GLU A 148 -11.55 -39.67 14.54
C GLU A 148 -11.67 -40.94 13.68
N GLN A 149 -11.77 -40.80 12.36
CA GLN A 149 -11.72 -41.94 11.43
C GLN A 149 -10.34 -42.60 11.38
N HIS A 150 -9.24 -41.84 11.51
CA HIS A 150 -7.88 -42.40 11.57
C HIS A 150 -7.69 -43.25 12.83
N MET A 151 -8.07 -42.72 14.00
CA MET A 151 -8.00 -43.45 15.28
C MET A 151 -8.84 -44.73 15.26
N LYS A 152 -10.02 -44.71 14.60
CA LYS A 152 -10.90 -45.89 14.48
C LYS A 152 -10.37 -46.95 13.50
N LYS A 153 -9.45 -46.58 12.61
CA LYS A 153 -8.80 -47.49 11.66
C LYS A 153 -7.55 -48.14 12.29
N GLU A 154 -6.78 -47.39 13.07
CA GLU A 154 -5.65 -47.91 13.84
C GLU A 154 -6.09 -48.95 14.88
N THR A 155 -7.18 -48.70 15.61
CA THR A 155 -7.68 -49.67 16.61
C THR A 155 -8.28 -50.96 16.03
N ARG A 156 -8.54 -51.01 14.71
CA ARG A 156 -9.03 -52.22 14.03
C ARG A 156 -7.91 -53.11 13.49
N ASP A 157 -6.72 -52.57 13.27
CA ASP A 157 -5.59 -53.31 12.68
C ASP A 157 -4.74 -54.03 13.74
N ASP A 158 -4.77 -53.57 15.00
CA ASP A 158 -4.13 -54.25 16.14
C ASP A 158 -4.87 -55.52 16.62
N GLY A 159 -6.05 -55.81 16.06
CA GLY A 159 -6.86 -56.98 16.42
C GLY A 159 -6.58 -58.24 15.61
N ASN A 160 -5.72 -58.20 14.58
CA ASN A 160 -5.55 -59.31 13.63
C ASN A 160 -4.09 -59.73 13.40
N ARG A 161 -3.21 -59.48 14.37
CA ARG A 161 -1.89 -60.12 14.47
C ARG A 161 -1.85 -61.01 15.72
N ASN A 162 -2.35 -62.23 15.56
CA ASN A 162 -1.97 -63.40 16.35
C ASN A 162 -1.94 -64.61 15.42
#